data_AF-A0A0K1QYK0-F1
#
_entry.id   AF-A0A0K1QYK0-F1
#
_cell.length_a   1.000
_cell.length_b   1.000
_cell.length_c   1.000
_cell.angle_alpha   90.00
_cell.angle_beta   90.00
_cell.angle_gamma   90.00
#
_symmetry.space_group_name_H-M   'P 1'
#
loop_
_entity.id
_entity.type
_entity.pdbx_description
1 polymer ?
#
loop_
_entity_poly.entity_id
_entity_poly.type
_entity_poly.pdbx_seq_one_letter_code
_entity_poly.pdbx_strand_id
1 'polypeptide(L)'
;MPGFSSLFVGKHRKGIRRAVVLLVALSVLLFSVVSTMKNYPASSTVVSPSGRYILENVRVGRILTLGGMAYLRVIDRQNPQEVYRTPLYDTQSLDMRVTEDDETVGIAWIYFNRDKKTFDIAMPQWESHWLNMFISNTPYVHIEN
;
A
#
# COMPACT_ATOMS: atom_id res chain seq x y z
N MET A 1 31.98 -42.42 27.84
CA MET A 1 31.82 -41.08 28.44
C MET A 1 30.98 -40.19 27.52
N PRO A 2 29.69 -39.94 27.83
CA PRO A 2 28.83 -39.05 27.04
C PRO A 2 28.71 -37.69 27.75
N GLY A 3 29.34 -36.64 27.21
CA GLY A 3 29.32 -35.32 27.89
C GLY A 3 29.32 -34.09 26.97
N PHE A 4 29.62 -34.23 25.69
CA PHE A 4 29.80 -33.07 24.80
C PHE A 4 28.63 -32.81 23.84
N SER A 5 27.77 -33.80 23.57
CA SER A 5 26.68 -33.68 22.59
C SER A 5 25.45 -32.94 23.12
N SER A 6 25.13 -33.01 24.41
CA SER A 6 23.92 -32.39 24.99
C SER A 6 24.01 -30.87 25.16
N LEU A 7 25.22 -30.34 25.36
CA LEU A 7 25.47 -28.91 25.57
C LEU A 7 25.30 -28.07 24.29
N PHE A 8 25.72 -28.62 23.13
CA PHE A 8 25.53 -27.95 21.83
C PHE A 8 24.04 -27.91 21.43
N VAL A 9 23.31 -29.02 21.59
CA VAL A 9 21.88 -29.10 21.27
C VAL A 9 21.05 -28.12 22.11
N GLY A 10 21.35 -27.98 23.41
CA GLY A 10 20.63 -27.06 24.30
C GLY A 10 20.86 -25.58 23.98
N LYS A 11 22.08 -25.20 23.57
CA LYS A 11 22.43 -23.82 23.21
C LYS A 11 21.77 -23.40 21.89
N HIS A 12 21.78 -24.26 20.87
CA HIS A 12 21.09 -24.01 19.60
C HIS A 12 19.57 -23.93 19.76
N ARG A 13 18.96 -24.79 20.60
CA ARG A 13 17.52 -24.76 20.88
C ARG A 13 17.05 -23.46 21.54
N LYS A 14 17.86 -22.90 22.46
CA LYS A 14 17.61 -21.58 23.06
C LYS A 14 17.80 -20.45 22.05
N GLY A 15 18.81 -20.54 21.19
CA GLY A 15 19.04 -19.59 20.10
C GLY A 15 17.89 -19.56 19.08
N ILE A 16 17.44 -20.73 18.63
CA ILE A 16 16.30 -20.89 17.73
C ILE A 16 15.03 -20.31 18.36
N ARG A 17 14.74 -20.62 19.63
CA ARG A 17 13.57 -20.06 20.32
C ARG A 17 13.61 -18.52 20.37
N ARG A 18 14.78 -17.92 20.65
CA ARG A 18 14.94 -16.46 20.63
C ARG A 18 14.74 -15.89 19.23
N ALA A 19 15.30 -16.53 18.19
CA ALA A 19 15.12 -16.12 16.81
C ALA A 19 13.65 -16.18 16.38
N VAL A 20 12.92 -17.24 16.75
CA VAL A 20 11.48 -17.37 16.48
C VAL A 20 10.69 -16.28 17.18
N VAL A 21 10.97 -16.01 18.47
CA VAL A 21 10.28 -14.93 19.21
C VAL A 21 10.55 -13.57 18.56
N LEU A 22 11.79 -13.29 18.16
CA LEU A 22 12.13 -12.05 17.45
C LEU A 22 11.41 -11.95 16.10
N LEU A 23 11.37 -13.03 15.32
CA LEU A 23 10.67 -13.05 14.03
C LEU A 23 9.17 -12.82 14.21
N VAL A 24 8.54 -13.46 15.20
CA VAL A 24 7.13 -13.22 15.53
C VAL A 24 6.90 -11.77 15.93
N ALA A 25 7.75 -11.19 16.79
CA ALA A 25 7.64 -9.80 17.20
C ALA A 25 7.78 -8.83 16.01
N LEU A 26 8.73 -9.08 15.11
CA LEU A 26 8.92 -8.30 13.88
C LEU A 26 7.70 -8.42 12.95
N SER A 27 7.15 -9.61 12.78
CA SER A 27 5.94 -9.83 11.98
C SER A 27 4.72 -9.12 12.55
N VAL A 28 4.53 -9.14 13.87
CA VAL A 28 3.44 -8.41 14.55
C VAL A 28 3.62 -6.91 14.40
N LEU A 29 4.85 -6.41 14.56
CA LEU A 29 5.17 -5.00 14.36
C LEU A 29 4.90 -4.56 12.91
N LEU A 30 5.36 -5.33 11.93
CA LEU A 30 5.12 -5.07 10.51
C LEU A 30 3.62 -5.07 10.19
N PHE A 31 2.88 -6.07 10.68
CA PHE A 31 1.44 -6.14 10.51
C PHE A 31 0.74 -4.91 11.11
N SER A 32 1.13 -4.50 12.31
CA SER A 32 0.58 -3.29 12.94
C SER A 32 0.84 -2.05 12.10
N VAL A 33 2.07 -1.88 11.62
CA VAL A 33 2.46 -0.74 10.77
C VAL A 33 1.63 -0.70 9.49
N VAL A 34 1.56 -1.83 8.76
CA VAL A 34 0.78 -1.95 7.52
C VAL A 34 -0.70 -1.69 7.78
N SER A 35 -1.25 -2.24 8.86
CA SER A 35 -2.64 -2.02 9.25
C SER A 35 -2.92 -0.54 9.52
N THR A 36 -2.03 0.15 10.23
CA THR A 36 -2.14 1.59 10.46
C THR A 36 -2.07 2.39 9.16
N MET A 37 -1.17 2.04 8.23
CA MET A 37 -1.06 2.71 6.93
C MET A 37 -2.34 2.57 6.09
N LYS A 38 -2.92 1.37 6.04
CA LYS A 38 -4.13 1.10 5.25
C LYS A 38 -5.38 1.83 5.78
N ASN A 39 -5.44 1.99 7.11
CA ASN A 39 -6.57 2.61 7.80
C ASN A 39 -6.32 4.08 8.13
N TYR A 40 -5.22 4.66 7.64
CA TYR A 40 -4.90 6.05 7.88
C TYR A 40 -5.96 6.96 7.22
N PRO A 41 -6.35 8.08 7.86
CA PRO A 41 -7.29 9.01 7.26
C PRO A 41 -6.75 9.57 5.94
N ALA A 42 -7.67 9.85 5.02
CA ALA A 42 -7.34 10.54 3.78
C ALA A 42 -6.79 11.94 4.10
N SER A 43 -5.69 12.30 3.45
CA SER A 43 -5.14 13.65 3.53
C SER A 43 -5.84 14.62 2.58
N SER A 44 -6.46 14.10 1.53
CA SER A 44 -7.29 14.84 0.58
C SER A 44 -8.31 13.89 0.00
N THR A 45 -9.53 14.40 -0.22
CA THR A 45 -10.65 13.63 -0.73
C THR A 45 -11.34 14.45 -1.81
N VAL A 46 -11.59 13.84 -2.96
CA VAL A 46 -12.39 14.43 -4.05
C VAL A 46 -13.45 13.45 -4.47
N VAL A 47 -14.58 13.97 -4.93
CA VAL A 47 -15.68 13.17 -5.48
C VAL A 47 -15.64 13.31 -6.99
N SER A 48 -15.85 12.20 -7.71
CA SER A 48 -15.88 12.21 -9.17
C SER A 48 -17.06 13.05 -9.69
N PRO A 49 -16.98 13.63 -10.91
CA PRO A 49 -18.06 14.39 -11.53
C PRO A 49 -19.43 13.70 -11.53
N SER A 50 -19.47 12.39 -11.78
CA SER A 50 -20.68 11.56 -11.72
C SER A 50 -21.24 11.40 -10.30
N GLY A 51 -20.44 11.72 -9.29
CA GLY A 51 -20.73 11.48 -7.89
C GLY A 51 -20.60 10.02 -7.48
N ARG A 52 -20.23 9.10 -8.37
CA ARG A 52 -20.15 7.66 -8.08
C ARG A 52 -18.91 7.28 -7.29
N TYR A 53 -17.76 7.91 -7.57
CA TYR A 53 -16.51 7.51 -6.95
C TYR A 53 -16.01 8.57 -5.96
N ILE A 54 -15.40 8.09 -4.88
CA ILE A 54 -14.61 8.91 -3.96
C ILE A 54 -13.15 8.55 -4.19
N LEU A 55 -12.32 9.56 -4.45
CA LEU A 55 -10.89 9.41 -4.64
C LEU A 55 -10.18 10.07 -3.46
N GLU A 56 -9.44 9.26 -2.72
CA GLU A 56 -8.78 9.67 -1.48
C GLU A 56 -7.28 9.47 -1.58
N ASN A 57 -6.51 10.52 -1.31
CA ASN A 57 -5.06 10.43 -1.18
C ASN A 57 -4.68 10.11 0.27
N VAL A 58 -4.13 8.93 0.51
CA VAL A 58 -3.76 8.45 1.85
C VAL A 58 -2.24 8.46 2.00
N ARG A 59 -1.71 9.38 2.81
CA ARG A 59 -0.27 9.50 3.10
C ARG A 59 0.18 8.44 4.09
N VAL A 60 1.30 7.77 3.82
CA VAL A 60 1.88 6.73 4.69
C VAL A 60 2.99 7.25 5.62
N GLY A 61 3.39 8.51 5.45
CA GLY A 61 4.66 9.04 5.92
C GLY A 61 4.83 9.40 7.40
N ARG A 62 3.84 9.17 8.28
CA ARG A 62 4.07 9.35 9.73
C ARG A 62 4.83 8.18 10.38
N ILE A 63 5.09 7.11 9.63
CA ILE A 63 5.71 5.89 10.15
C ILE A 63 7.01 5.61 9.36
N LEU A 64 8.13 5.41 10.07
CA LEU A 64 9.40 4.88 9.52
C LEU A 64 9.99 5.67 8.33
N THR A 65 10.06 7.00 8.38
CA THR A 65 10.70 7.86 7.34
C THR A 65 10.08 7.83 5.94
N LEU A 66 8.89 7.24 5.77
CA LEU A 66 8.16 7.21 4.48
C LEU A 66 7.48 8.55 4.15
N GLY A 67 8.05 9.65 4.63
CA GLY A 67 7.46 11.00 4.77
C GLY A 67 6.91 11.64 3.51
N GLY A 68 7.22 11.09 2.33
CA GLY A 68 6.83 11.61 1.03
C GLY A 68 5.91 10.70 0.22
N MET A 69 5.48 9.55 0.73
CA MET A 69 4.68 8.60 -0.05
C MET A 69 3.20 8.60 0.31
N ALA A 70 2.37 8.30 -0.68
CA ALA A 70 0.95 8.06 -0.52
C ALA A 70 0.46 6.99 -1.51
N TYR A 71 -0.78 6.54 -1.33
CA TYR A 71 -1.50 5.79 -2.34
C TYR A 71 -2.88 6.42 -2.55
N LEU A 72 -3.44 6.20 -3.73
CA LEU A 72 -4.79 6.60 -4.06
C LEU A 72 -5.73 5.47 -3.68
N ARG A 73 -6.78 5.80 -2.93
CA ARG A 73 -7.88 4.92 -2.56
C ARG A 73 -9.11 5.36 -3.33
N VAL A 74 -9.60 4.50 -4.21
CA VAL A 74 -10.83 4.69 -4.98
C VAL A 74 -11.93 3.85 -4.34
N ILE A 75 -13.04 4.51 -3.98
CA ILE A 75 -14.21 3.89 -3.36
C ILE A 75 -15.39 4.06 -4.30
N ASP A 76 -16.01 2.95 -4.72
CA ASP A 76 -17.28 2.99 -5.45
C ASP A 76 -18.43 3.21 -4.45
N ARG A 77 -19.16 4.32 -4.53
CA ARG A 77 -20.27 4.61 -3.62
C ARG A 77 -21.48 3.71 -3.84
N GLN A 78 -21.60 3.09 -5.01
CA GLN A 78 -22.64 2.08 -5.25
C GLN A 78 -22.26 0.75 -4.61
N ASN A 79 -20.96 0.46 -4.47
CA ASN A 79 -20.44 -0.73 -3.82
C ASN A 79 -19.34 -0.36 -2.81
N PRO A 80 -19.67 0.24 -1.64
CA PRO A 80 -18.67 0.80 -0.72
C PRO A 80 -17.68 -0.21 -0.13
N GLN A 81 -17.98 -1.50 -0.25
CA GLN A 81 -17.08 -2.59 0.16
C GLN A 81 -15.92 -2.79 -0.84
N GLU A 82 -16.06 -2.28 -2.07
CA GLU A 82 -15.03 -2.35 -3.11
C GLU A 82 -14.10 -1.13 -3.02
N VAL A 83 -13.00 -1.32 -2.31
CA VAL A 83 -11.97 -0.31 -2.12
C VAL A 83 -10.71 -0.69 -2.89
N TYR A 84 -10.39 0.12 -3.90
CA TYR A 84 -9.25 -0.10 -4.80
C TYR A 84 -8.09 0.80 -4.39
N ARG A 85 -6.88 0.24 -4.30
CA ARG A 85 -5.67 0.95 -3.84
C ARG A 85 -4.54 0.79 -4.85
N THR A 86 -4.02 1.93 -5.28
CA THR A 86 -2.83 1.98 -6.14
C THR A 86 -1.60 1.45 -5.38
N PRO A 87 -0.50 1.14 -6.09
CA PRO A 87 0.82 1.19 -5.48
C PRO A 87 1.10 2.59 -4.91
N LEU A 88 2.10 2.63 -4.04
CA LEU A 88 2.64 3.87 -3.50
C LEU A 88 3.21 4.74 -4.61
N TYR A 89 3.09 6.05 -4.43
CA TYR A 89 3.69 7.08 -5.25
C TYR A 89 4.20 8.24 -4.39
N ASP A 90 5.08 9.05 -4.97
CA ASP A 90 5.59 10.26 -4.33
C ASP A 90 4.53 11.39 -4.35
N THR A 91 4.32 12.01 -3.20
CA THR A 91 3.36 13.11 -3.01
C THR A 91 3.76 14.43 -3.68
N GLN A 92 5.02 14.58 -4.12
CA GLN A 92 5.50 15.78 -4.83
C GLN A 92 4.82 15.97 -6.18
N SER A 93 4.42 14.88 -6.85
CA SER A 93 3.73 14.91 -8.14
C SER A 93 2.21 14.82 -8.02
N LEU A 94 1.67 14.95 -6.80
CA LEU A 94 0.25 14.81 -6.55
C LEU A 94 -0.52 16.03 -7.08
N ASP A 95 -1.38 15.79 -8.07
CA ASP A 95 -2.45 16.70 -8.46
C ASP A 95 -3.79 15.96 -8.36
N MET A 96 -4.63 16.38 -7.41
CA MET A 96 -5.93 15.80 -7.10
C MET A 96 -7.06 16.27 -8.03
N ARG A 97 -6.75 16.99 -9.12
CA ARG A 97 -7.74 17.34 -10.13
C ARG A 97 -8.29 16.06 -10.75
N VAL A 98 -9.59 15.88 -10.56
CA VAL A 98 -10.28 14.66 -10.95
C VAL A 98 -10.52 14.64 -12.46
N THR A 99 -10.36 13.47 -13.07
CA THR A 99 -10.73 13.20 -14.45
C THR A 99 -11.69 12.02 -14.48
N GLU A 100 -12.73 12.12 -15.28
CA GLU A 100 -13.73 11.08 -15.40
C GLU A 100 -14.28 11.07 -16.83
N ASP A 101 -14.20 9.92 -17.49
CA ASP A 101 -14.79 9.67 -18.81
C ASP A 101 -15.68 8.41 -18.74
N ASP A 102 -16.00 7.78 -19.86
CA ASP A 102 -16.86 6.60 -19.88
C ASP A 102 -16.15 5.34 -19.34
N GLU A 103 -14.83 5.24 -19.51
CA GLU A 103 -14.03 4.05 -19.20
C GLU A 103 -13.27 4.18 -17.86
N THR A 104 -12.85 5.39 -17.52
CA THR A 104 -11.92 5.66 -16.43
C THR A 104 -12.41 6.75 -15.48
N VAL A 105 -11.93 6.66 -14.25
CA VAL A 105 -12.04 7.71 -13.25
C VAL A 105 -10.71 7.82 -12.53
N GLY A 106 -10.24 9.02 -12.23
CA GLY A 106 -8.89 9.17 -11.73
C GLY A 106 -8.56 10.58 -11.30
N ILE A 107 -7.27 10.76 -11.04
CA ILE A 107 -6.65 12.07 -10.87
C ILE A 107 -5.53 12.20 -11.91
N ALA A 108 -4.83 13.34 -11.92
CA ALA A 108 -3.69 13.52 -12.81
C ALA A 108 -2.72 12.34 -12.69
N TRP A 109 -2.38 11.74 -13.84
CA TRP A 109 -1.42 10.64 -13.98
C TRP A 109 -1.83 9.28 -13.38
N ILE A 110 -3.02 9.16 -12.77
CA ILE A 110 -3.50 7.91 -12.16
C ILE A 110 -4.95 7.69 -12.57
N TYR A 111 -5.17 6.68 -13.41
CA TYR A 111 -6.48 6.36 -13.98
C TYR A 111 -6.95 5.00 -13.49
N PHE A 112 -8.16 4.92 -12.97
CA PHE A 112 -8.81 3.66 -12.61
C PHE A 112 -9.77 3.25 -13.71
N ASN A 113 -9.47 2.14 -14.40
CA ASN A 113 -10.37 1.55 -15.38
C ASN A 113 -11.54 0.85 -14.66
N ARG A 114 -12.75 1.29 -14.96
CA ARG A 114 -13.97 0.87 -14.25
C ARG A 114 -14.37 -0.57 -14.53
N ASP A 115 -14.07 -1.07 -15.72
CA ASP A 115 -14.47 -2.41 -16.18
C ASP A 115 -13.43 -3.45 -15.80
N LYS A 116 -12.16 -3.15 -16.09
CA LYS A 116 -11.03 -4.04 -15.81
C LYS A 116 -10.63 -4.04 -14.34
N LYS A 117 -11.06 -3.03 -13.57
CA LYS A 117 -10.65 -2.82 -12.17
C LYS A 117 -9.14 -2.76 -12.03
N THR A 118 -8.50 -2.00 -12.92
CA THR A 118 -7.04 -1.82 -12.98
C THR A 118 -6.66 -0.36 -12.89
N PHE A 119 -5.44 -0.09 -12.43
CA PHE A 119 -4.86 1.25 -12.49
C PHE A 119 -3.84 1.39 -13.61
N ASP A 120 -3.96 2.48 -14.35
CA ASP A 120 -2.94 2.96 -15.28
C ASP A 120 -2.22 4.14 -14.63
N ILE A 121 -0.91 4.01 -14.46
CA ILE A 121 -0.05 5.00 -13.79
C ILE A 121 0.83 5.61 -14.86
N ALA A 122 0.57 6.86 -15.21
CA ALA A 122 1.33 7.62 -16.21
C ALA A 122 2.32 8.61 -15.56
N MET A 123 2.65 8.40 -14.29
CA MET A 123 3.46 9.33 -13.51
C MET A 123 4.95 9.19 -13.87
N PRO A 124 5.61 10.27 -14.37
CA PRO A 124 6.94 10.16 -14.97
C PRO A 124 8.06 9.70 -14.03
N GLN A 125 7.96 10.00 -12.74
CA GLN A 125 8.96 9.64 -11.72
C GLN A 125 8.45 8.54 -10.78
N TRP A 126 7.49 7.74 -11.25
CA TRP A 126 6.99 6.65 -10.44
C TRP A 126 8.03 5.53 -10.34
N GLU A 127 8.36 5.17 -9.11
CA GLU A 127 9.22 4.03 -8.79
C GLU A 127 8.46 3.03 -7.93
N SER A 128 8.67 1.74 -8.21
CA SER A 128 8.06 0.68 -7.42
C SER A 128 8.68 0.61 -6.03
N HIS A 129 7.84 0.51 -5.00
CA HIS A 129 8.27 0.38 -3.61
C HIS A 129 7.86 -0.98 -3.05
N TRP A 130 8.71 -1.63 -2.27
CA TRP A 130 8.46 -2.99 -1.75
C TRP A 130 7.17 -3.09 -0.92
N LEU A 131 6.80 -2.02 -0.19
CA LEU A 131 5.53 -1.94 0.56
C LEU A 131 4.28 -2.10 -0.31
N ASN A 132 4.39 -1.96 -1.64
CA ASN A 132 3.28 -2.18 -2.56
C ASN A 132 2.67 -3.57 -2.41
N MET A 133 3.45 -4.58 -1.99
CA MET A 133 2.95 -5.93 -1.70
C MET A 133 1.89 -5.97 -0.58
N PHE A 134 1.82 -4.94 0.27
CA PHE A 134 0.89 -4.83 1.39
C PHE A 134 -0.17 -3.74 1.18
N ILE A 135 0.21 -2.64 0.51
CA ILE A 135 -0.62 -1.45 0.35
C ILE A 135 -1.53 -1.56 -0.87
N SER A 136 -0.98 -1.96 -2.02
CA SER A 136 -1.77 -2.13 -3.24
C SER A 136 -2.62 -3.39 -3.15
N ASN A 137 -3.84 -3.33 -3.67
CA ASN A 137 -4.72 -4.50 -3.81
C ASN A 137 -5.38 -4.58 -5.19
N THR A 138 -4.93 -3.78 -6.13
CA THR A 138 -5.53 -3.65 -7.45
C THR A 138 -4.43 -3.83 -8.49
N PRO A 139 -4.62 -4.64 -9.55
CA PRO A 139 -3.65 -4.74 -10.63
C PRO A 139 -3.36 -3.38 -11.25
N TYR A 140 -2.12 -3.16 -11.67
CA TYR A 140 -1.71 -1.88 -12.24
C TYR A 140 -0.64 -2.06 -13.32
N VAL A 141 -0.58 -1.08 -14.22
CA VAL A 141 0.46 -0.95 -15.24
C VAL A 141 1.05 0.45 -15.12
N HIS A 142 2.37 0.54 -15.17
CA HIS A 142 3.06 1.80 -15.35
C HIS A 142 3.23 2.06 -16.85
N ILE A 143 2.71 3.18 -17.31
CA ILE A 143 2.77 3.61 -18.70
C ILE A 143 3.86 4.66 -18.77
N GLU A 144 4.95 4.34 -19.47
CA GLU A 144 5.96 5.33 -19.83
C GLU A 144 5.33 6.31 -20.83
N ASN A 145 5.52 7.60 -20.54
CA ASN A 145 4.96 8.70 -21.33
C ASN A 145 6.08 9.46 -22.04
#